data_AF-A0A2E4S6W7-F1
#
_entry.id   AF-A0A2E4S6W7-F1
#
_cell.length_a   1.000
_cell.length_b   1.000
_cell.length_c   1.000
_cell.angle_alpha   90.00
_cell.angle_beta   90.00
_cell.angle_gamma   90.00
#
_symmetry.space_group_name_H-M   'P 1'
#
loop_
_entity.id
_entity.type
_entity.pdbx_description
1 polymer ?
#
loop_
_entity_poly.entity_id
_entity_poly.type
_entity_poly.pdbx_seq_one_letter_code
_entity_poly.pdbx_strand_id
1 'polypeptide(L)'
;MKFDYNSVMNTLTYLDVSSANAKLRRIEDQLNRPVRDPAADREAAELMANFKLEESFDKLLVRDAKIEKDGSAREYFQTEILALELVNHEPEDFDRPSYAAKVDQLRYATFKRRKELAEKFGNEGRRRIEDLIQLPSLIERTKKAYVFEEARRAHKGSWILNGAAIPMYMLGALLVGAAAWLPTYWDGPFLDVMNGDESYRLAPILFASGLGVVGAVAVIRLLVFLRIKTKIGRAKRGVNYEGNVPVSLSKAAKYRADRNARPTTQHTLDRHKFDDSSQDGLKTGLKKLEKMLMDARHWLEKN
;
A
#
# COMPACT_ATOMS: atom_id res chain seq x y z
N MET A 1 28.90 15.52 3.31
CA MET A 1 28.35 14.15 3.30
C MET A 1 26.91 14.26 2.77
N LYS A 2 26.57 13.65 1.62
CA LYS A 2 25.20 13.76 1.05
C LYS A 2 24.25 12.86 1.86
N PHE A 3 23.16 13.44 2.36
CA PHE A 3 22.15 12.76 3.18
C PHE A 3 21.38 11.76 2.31
N ASP A 4 21.39 10.48 2.69
CA ASP A 4 20.73 9.42 1.92
C ASP A 4 19.27 9.26 2.37
N TYR A 5 18.36 9.97 1.70
CA TYR A 5 16.92 9.91 1.92
C TYR A 5 16.34 8.49 1.74
N ASN A 6 17.01 7.63 0.97
CA ASN A 6 16.56 6.26 0.77
C ASN A 6 16.73 5.40 2.03
N SER A 7 17.74 5.70 2.86
CA SER A 7 17.92 5.02 4.15
C SER A 7 16.74 5.29 5.08
N VAL A 8 16.25 6.53 5.16
CA VAL A 8 15.15 6.92 6.06
C VAL A 8 13.81 6.35 5.58
N MET A 9 13.56 6.38 4.26
CA MET A 9 12.35 5.81 3.67
C MET A 9 12.33 4.28 3.73
N ASN A 10 13.48 3.63 3.60
CA ASN A 10 13.59 2.18 3.83
C ASN A 10 13.24 1.84 5.28
N THR A 11 13.76 2.55 6.28
CA THR A 11 13.45 2.30 7.70
C THR A 11 11.94 2.41 7.99
N LEU A 12 11.25 3.38 7.39
CA LEU A 12 9.79 3.52 7.51
C LEU A 12 9.00 2.41 6.80
N THR A 13 9.57 1.82 5.74
CA THR A 13 8.95 0.73 4.96
C THR A 13 9.18 -0.65 5.62
N TYR A 14 10.31 -0.85 6.30
CA TYR A 14 10.63 -2.09 7.03
C TYR A 14 9.74 -2.34 8.25
N LEU A 15 9.16 -1.29 8.84
CA LEU A 15 8.23 -1.38 9.97
C LEU A 15 6.92 -2.10 9.60
N ASP A 16 6.50 -2.06 8.34
CA ASP A 16 5.21 -2.63 7.90
C ASP A 16 5.37 -4.11 7.46
N VAL A 17 6.49 -4.48 6.82
CA VAL A 17 6.73 -5.84 6.29
C VAL A 17 7.22 -6.83 7.37
N SER A 18 7.99 -6.36 8.36
CA SER A 18 8.44 -7.18 9.49
C SER A 18 7.27 -7.73 10.34
N SER A 19 6.16 -6.99 10.41
CA SER A 19 4.96 -7.38 11.14
C SER A 19 4.19 -8.57 10.52
N ALA A 20 4.27 -8.74 9.20
CA ALA A 20 3.55 -9.80 8.47
C ALA A 20 4.36 -11.10 8.38
N ASN A 21 5.68 -11.01 8.13
CA ASN A 21 6.57 -12.17 8.11
C ASN A 21 6.77 -12.80 9.49
N ALA A 22 6.73 -12.00 10.56
CA ALA A 22 6.76 -12.51 11.94
C ALA A 22 5.49 -13.30 12.32
N LYS A 23 4.33 -12.95 11.76
CA LYS A 23 3.07 -13.66 12.00
C LYS A 23 3.02 -15.00 11.27
N LEU A 24 3.55 -15.09 10.04
CA LEU A 24 3.59 -16.34 9.28
C LEU A 24 4.59 -17.36 9.86
N ARG A 25 5.80 -16.92 10.26
CA ARG A 25 6.76 -17.78 10.98
C ARG A 25 6.22 -18.30 12.32
N ARG A 26 5.43 -17.49 13.05
CA ARG A 26 4.78 -17.93 14.30
C ARG A 26 3.77 -19.04 14.10
N ILE A 27 3.00 -19.01 13.00
CA ILE A 27 2.01 -20.04 12.69
C ILE A 27 2.70 -21.34 12.30
N GLU A 28 3.82 -21.25 11.56
CA GLU A 28 4.64 -22.41 11.15
C GLU A 28 5.37 -23.07 12.33
N ASP A 29 5.91 -22.26 13.27
CA ASP A 29 6.57 -22.76 14.49
C ASP A 29 5.60 -23.35 15.52
N GLN A 30 4.33 -22.92 15.53
CA GLN A 30 3.31 -23.45 16.44
C GLN A 30 2.75 -24.82 16.02
N LEU A 31 2.80 -25.16 14.74
CA LEU A 31 2.33 -26.44 14.21
C LEU A 31 3.33 -27.58 14.39
N ASN A 32 4.61 -27.30 14.69
CA ASN A 32 5.70 -28.27 14.65
C ASN A 32 6.43 -28.53 15.98
N ARG A 33 5.92 -28.08 17.15
CA ARG A 33 6.65 -28.27 18.43
C ARG A 33 6.08 -29.38 19.33
N PRO A 34 6.95 -30.28 19.85
CA PRO A 34 6.59 -31.27 20.86
C PRO A 34 6.26 -30.60 22.20
N VAL A 35 5.46 -31.29 23.02
CA VAL A 35 4.93 -30.84 24.32
C VAL A 35 6.07 -30.32 25.20
N ARG A 36 6.09 -29.00 25.45
CA ARG A 36 7.08 -28.27 26.25
C ARG A 36 6.49 -27.73 27.55
N ASP A 37 7.37 -27.52 28.51
CA ASP A 37 7.09 -26.86 29.80
C ASP A 37 6.73 -25.37 29.57
N PRO A 38 5.46 -24.98 29.83
CA PRO A 38 4.96 -23.64 29.52
C PRO A 38 5.53 -22.53 30.41
N ALA A 39 6.17 -22.84 31.54
CA ALA A 39 6.79 -21.84 32.41
C ALA A 39 8.15 -21.38 31.87
N ALA A 40 9.02 -22.34 31.52
CA ALA A 40 10.34 -22.05 30.94
C ALA A 40 10.25 -21.33 29.58
N ASP A 41 9.26 -21.65 28.76
CA ASP A 41 9.03 -20.97 27.48
C ASP A 41 8.53 -19.51 27.67
N ARG A 42 7.86 -19.17 28.78
CA ARG A 42 7.46 -17.78 29.11
C ARG A 42 8.65 -16.96 29.57
N GLU A 43 9.44 -17.48 30.51
CA GLU A 43 10.64 -16.79 31.00
C GLU A 43 11.65 -16.56 29.87
N ALA A 44 11.86 -17.56 28.99
CA ALA A 44 12.71 -17.39 27.81
C ALA A 44 12.14 -16.38 26.80
N ALA A 45 10.82 -16.30 26.63
CA ALA A 45 10.18 -15.33 25.75
C ALA A 45 10.27 -13.90 26.29
N GLU A 46 10.09 -13.71 27.59
CA GLU A 46 10.25 -12.42 28.29
C GLU A 46 11.70 -11.94 28.20
N LEU A 47 12.67 -12.83 28.47
CA LEU A 47 14.09 -12.51 28.36
C LEU A 47 14.49 -12.16 26.92
N MET A 48 13.98 -12.89 25.92
CA MET A 48 14.21 -12.55 24.50
C MET A 48 13.55 -11.24 24.08
N ALA A 49 12.38 -10.90 24.64
CA ALA A 49 11.71 -9.65 24.37
C ALA A 49 12.50 -8.47 24.95
N ASN A 50 12.95 -8.58 26.20
CA ASN A 50 13.78 -7.57 26.85
C ASN A 50 15.14 -7.42 26.13
N PHE A 51 15.80 -8.51 25.73
CA PHE A 51 17.03 -8.42 24.94
C PHE A 51 16.87 -7.64 23.63
N LYS A 52 15.74 -7.83 22.93
CA LYS A 52 15.44 -7.05 21.71
C LYS A 52 15.15 -5.59 22.00
N LEU A 53 14.54 -5.29 23.15
CA LEU A 53 14.30 -3.92 23.62
C LEU A 53 15.64 -3.22 23.91
N GLU A 54 16.54 -3.88 24.65
CA GLU A 54 17.90 -3.40 24.92
C GLU A 54 18.68 -3.15 23.62
N GLU A 55 18.66 -4.10 22.67
CA GLU A 55 19.32 -3.95 21.37
C GLU A 55 18.75 -2.77 20.56
N SER A 56 17.43 -2.55 20.64
CA SER A 56 16.76 -1.43 19.97
C SER A 56 17.15 -0.10 20.63
N PHE A 57 17.23 -0.07 21.96
CA PHE A 57 17.65 1.10 22.71
C PHE A 57 19.13 1.44 22.48
N ASP A 58 20.01 0.45 22.39
CA ASP A 58 21.42 0.65 22.05
C ASP A 58 21.59 1.33 20.68
N LYS A 59 20.71 1.03 19.72
CA LYS A 59 20.69 1.74 18.42
C LYS A 59 20.31 3.21 18.57
N LEU A 60 19.39 3.55 19.49
CA LEU A 60 19.02 4.95 19.78
C LEU A 60 20.17 5.70 20.45
N LEU A 61 20.90 5.07 21.38
CA LEU A 61 22.09 5.65 22.00
C LEU A 61 23.20 5.94 20.97
N VAL A 62 23.50 4.97 20.11
CA VAL A 62 24.47 5.14 19.01
C VAL A 62 24.03 6.25 18.06
N ARG A 63 22.72 6.38 17.83
CA ARG A 63 22.16 7.45 17.01
C ARG A 63 22.33 8.82 17.65
N ASP A 64 22.01 9.00 18.94
CA ASP A 64 22.22 10.29 19.64
C ASP A 64 23.68 10.74 19.56
N ALA A 65 24.62 9.80 19.71
CA ALA A 65 26.06 10.08 19.59
C ALA A 65 26.47 10.61 18.21
N LYS A 66 25.70 10.31 17.15
CA LYS A 66 25.95 10.77 15.77
C LYS A 66 25.24 12.08 15.43
N ILE A 67 24.37 12.59 16.29
CA ILE A 67 23.68 13.87 16.06
C ILE A 67 24.72 14.98 16.23
N GLU A 68 24.79 15.88 15.24
CA GLU A 68 25.60 17.10 15.30
C GLU A 68 24.97 18.04 16.35
N LYS A 69 25.78 18.54 17.30
CA LYS A 69 25.33 19.37 18.43
C LYS A 69 25.79 20.82 18.22
N ASP A 70 25.23 21.49 17.22
CA ASP A 70 25.64 22.81 16.71
C ASP A 70 24.53 23.88 16.74
N GLY A 71 23.34 23.50 17.19
CA GLY A 71 22.14 24.31 17.26
C GLY A 71 21.43 24.50 15.91
N SER A 72 21.81 23.79 14.85
CA SER A 72 21.25 23.96 13.50
C SER A 72 19.81 23.44 13.38
N ALA A 73 19.11 23.81 12.29
CA ALA A 73 17.80 23.22 12.00
C ALA A 73 17.90 21.71 11.75
N ARG A 74 19.07 21.25 11.28
CA ARG A 74 19.39 19.83 11.12
C ARG A 74 19.43 19.09 12.45
N GLU A 75 20.10 19.65 13.47
CA GLU A 75 20.07 19.09 14.83
C GLU A 75 18.63 19.02 15.34
N TYR A 76 17.84 20.07 15.12
CA TYR A 76 16.45 20.10 15.58
C TYR A 76 15.61 19.00 14.93
N PHE A 77 15.73 18.82 13.61
CA PHE A 77 15.05 17.73 12.91
C PHE A 77 15.48 16.35 13.44
N GLN A 78 16.78 16.12 13.62
CA GLN A 78 17.29 14.84 14.12
C GLN A 78 16.85 14.54 15.56
N THR A 79 16.84 15.58 16.40
CA THR A 79 16.39 15.52 17.80
C THR A 79 14.88 15.26 17.88
N GLU A 80 14.07 15.89 17.02
CA GLU A 80 12.62 15.65 16.98
C GLU A 80 12.31 14.20 16.61
N ILE A 81 12.99 13.64 15.60
CA ILE A 81 12.78 12.24 15.24
C ILE A 81 13.20 11.31 16.38
N LEU A 82 14.34 11.57 17.02
CA LEU A 82 14.78 10.79 18.18
C LEU A 82 13.75 10.86 19.32
N ALA A 83 13.18 12.04 19.58
CA ALA A 83 12.15 12.22 20.59
C ALA A 83 10.89 11.39 20.28
N LEU A 84 10.44 11.36 19.02
CA LEU A 84 9.29 10.55 18.60
C LEU A 84 9.53 9.04 18.77
N GLU A 85 10.76 8.58 18.51
CA GLU A 85 11.13 7.17 18.70
C GLU A 85 11.21 6.78 20.18
N LEU A 86 11.77 7.66 21.02
CA LEU A 86 11.91 7.45 22.46
C LEU A 86 10.58 7.39 23.23
N VAL A 87 9.49 7.92 22.68
CA VAL A 87 8.16 7.82 23.30
C VAL A 87 7.69 6.36 23.44
N ASN A 88 8.25 5.44 22.66
CA ASN A 88 7.88 4.02 22.72
C ASN A 88 8.64 3.21 23.78
N HIS A 89 9.49 3.85 24.59
CA HIS A 89 10.35 3.17 25.55
C HIS A 89 10.23 3.84 26.92
N GLU A 90 9.69 3.10 27.89
CA GLU A 90 9.60 3.52 29.29
C GLU A 90 10.74 2.89 30.11
N PRO A 91 11.34 3.60 31.08
CA PRO A 91 12.36 3.01 31.96
C PRO A 91 11.90 1.70 32.62
N GLU A 92 10.61 1.60 32.92
CA GLU A 92 9.95 0.45 33.53
C GLU A 92 9.92 -0.79 32.61
N ASP A 93 10.09 -0.62 31.30
CA ASP A 93 10.11 -1.73 30.34
C ASP A 93 11.42 -2.55 30.42
N PHE A 94 12.44 -2.06 31.13
CA PHE A 94 13.77 -2.66 31.20
C PHE A 94 14.04 -3.27 32.58
N ASP A 95 14.25 -4.59 32.63
CA ASP A 95 14.53 -5.30 33.89
C ASP A 95 15.86 -4.87 34.55
N ARG A 96 16.82 -4.37 33.75
CA ARG A 96 18.13 -3.98 34.26
C ARG A 96 18.11 -2.52 34.74
N PRO A 97 18.42 -2.25 36.03
CA PRO A 97 18.43 -0.89 36.56
C PRO A 97 19.36 0.06 35.80
N SER A 98 20.48 -0.45 35.26
CA SER A 98 21.41 0.34 34.45
C SER A 98 20.82 0.78 33.11
N TYR A 99 19.94 -0.01 32.50
CA TYR A 99 19.28 0.35 31.24
C TYR A 99 18.15 1.33 31.50
N ALA A 100 17.32 1.09 32.51
CA ALA A 100 16.28 2.02 32.95
C ALA A 100 16.86 3.44 33.20
N ALA A 101 17.99 3.54 33.92
CA ALA A 101 18.66 4.81 34.17
C ALA A 101 19.18 5.49 32.88
N LYS A 102 19.71 4.72 31.92
CA LYS A 102 20.15 5.26 30.62
C LYS A 102 18.97 5.77 29.78
N VAL A 103 17.84 5.05 29.80
CA VAL A 103 16.61 5.45 29.10
C VAL A 103 16.12 6.77 29.65
N ASP A 104 16.03 6.88 30.97
CA ASP A 104 15.59 8.11 31.62
C ASP A 104 16.52 9.30 31.32
N GLN A 105 17.84 9.08 31.43
CA GLN A 105 18.84 10.10 31.08
C GLN A 105 18.73 10.55 29.63
N LEU A 106 18.58 9.61 28.68
CA LEU A 106 18.47 9.93 27.26
C LEU A 106 17.17 10.69 26.99
N ARG A 107 16.03 10.24 27.54
CA ARG A 107 14.74 10.94 27.43
C ARG A 107 14.86 12.37 27.94
N TYR A 108 15.37 12.56 29.15
CA TYR A 108 15.57 13.90 29.72
C TYR A 108 16.44 14.78 28.83
N ALA A 109 17.60 14.27 28.37
CA ALA A 109 18.51 15.01 27.52
C ALA A 109 17.88 15.40 26.17
N THR A 110 17.20 14.46 25.51
CA THR A 110 16.52 14.71 24.23
C THR A 110 15.37 15.70 24.38
N PHE A 111 14.53 15.58 25.42
CA PHE A 111 13.42 16.51 25.63
C PHE A 111 13.90 17.91 26.02
N LYS A 112 14.96 18.03 26.83
CA LYS A 112 15.59 19.31 27.13
C LYS A 112 16.12 19.98 25.87
N ARG A 113 16.90 19.26 25.06
CA ARG A 113 17.45 19.77 23.79
C ARG A 113 16.35 20.15 22.80
N ARG A 114 15.31 19.33 22.69
CA ARG A 114 14.13 19.63 21.86
C ARG A 114 13.51 20.97 22.27
N LYS A 115 13.36 21.23 23.56
CA LYS A 115 12.82 22.50 24.06
C LYS A 115 13.72 23.69 23.70
N GLU A 116 15.02 23.57 23.92
CA GLU A 116 16.00 24.62 23.58
C GLU A 116 15.99 24.96 22.08
N LEU A 117 15.94 23.94 21.21
CA LEU A 117 15.87 24.12 19.76
C LEU A 117 14.50 24.67 19.31
N ALA A 118 13.42 24.25 19.96
CA ALA A 118 12.09 24.80 19.70
C ALA A 118 11.98 26.28 20.08
N GLU A 119 12.63 26.71 21.17
CA GLU A 119 12.73 28.12 21.56
C GLU A 119 13.53 28.93 20.53
N LYS A 120 14.62 28.37 20.00
CA LYS A 120 15.45 29.02 18.96
C LYS A 120 14.69 29.25 17.64
N PHE A 121 14.01 28.23 17.13
CA PHE A 121 13.37 28.30 15.80
C PHE A 121 11.88 28.67 15.84
N GLY A 122 11.29 28.71 17.03
CA GLY A 122 9.91 29.10 17.27
C GLY A 122 8.88 28.24 16.54
N ASN A 123 7.69 28.82 16.36
CA ASN A 123 6.55 28.15 15.73
C ASN A 123 6.77 27.83 14.26
N GLU A 124 7.55 28.63 13.54
CA GLU A 124 7.86 28.34 12.13
C GLU A 124 8.74 27.09 12.02
N GLY A 125 9.84 27.00 12.79
CA GLY A 125 10.70 25.81 12.77
C GLY A 125 9.95 24.53 13.13
N ARG A 126 9.08 24.60 14.15
CA ARG A 126 8.20 23.47 14.50
C ARG A 126 7.33 23.03 13.33
N ARG A 127 6.69 23.97 12.62
CA ARG A 127 5.87 23.66 11.44
C ARG A 127 6.69 23.00 10.32
N ARG A 128 7.90 23.51 10.05
CA ARG A 128 8.80 22.96 9.02
C ARG A 128 9.25 21.55 9.35
N ILE A 129 9.54 21.26 10.61
CA ILE A 129 9.90 19.90 11.05
C ILE A 129 8.72 18.95 10.96
N GLU A 130 7.54 19.36 11.43
CA GLU A 130 6.33 18.56 11.27
C GLU A 130 6.04 18.27 9.79
N ASP A 131 6.28 19.24 8.89
CA ASP A 131 6.16 19.08 7.45
C ASP A 131 7.19 18.05 6.92
N LEU A 132 8.46 18.13 7.32
CA LEU A 132 9.50 17.17 6.92
C LEU A 132 9.22 15.74 7.37
N ILE A 133 8.56 15.57 8.53
CA ILE A 133 8.20 14.26 9.08
C ILE A 133 6.96 13.69 8.39
N GLN A 134 5.88 14.48 8.26
CA GLN A 134 4.58 13.96 7.82
C GLN A 134 4.41 13.92 6.31
N LEU A 135 4.91 14.94 5.58
CA LEU A 135 4.66 15.10 4.15
C LEU A 135 5.17 13.93 3.29
N PRO A 136 6.34 13.32 3.53
CA PRO A 136 6.80 12.20 2.69
C PRO A 136 5.78 11.05 2.64
N SER A 137 5.25 10.64 3.80
CA SER A 137 4.26 9.57 3.89
C SER A 137 2.91 9.96 3.24
N LEU A 138 2.53 11.24 3.34
CA LEU A 138 1.29 11.76 2.81
C LEU A 138 1.35 11.90 1.28
N ILE A 139 2.50 12.35 0.75
CA ILE A 139 2.79 12.40 -0.69
C ILE A 139 2.68 11.00 -1.27
N GLU A 140 3.32 9.99 -0.64
CA GLU A 140 3.28 8.62 -1.15
C GLU A 140 1.86 8.02 -1.14
N ARG A 141 1.10 8.26 -0.08
CA ARG A 141 -0.33 7.91 -0.01
C ARG A 141 -1.14 8.61 -1.10
N THR A 142 -0.88 9.89 -1.36
CA THR A 142 -1.57 10.68 -2.40
C THR A 142 -1.24 10.18 -3.80
N LYS A 143 0.02 9.81 -4.07
CA LYS A 143 0.42 9.16 -5.33
C LYS A 143 -0.32 7.84 -5.55
N LYS A 144 -0.37 6.99 -4.51
CA LYS A 144 -1.13 5.73 -4.53
C LYS A 144 -2.61 5.98 -4.82
N ALA A 145 -3.22 6.95 -4.15
CA ALA A 145 -4.62 7.35 -4.34
C ALA A 145 -4.89 7.78 -5.79
N TYR A 146 -4.01 8.63 -6.34
CA TYR A 146 -4.11 9.10 -7.71
C TYR A 146 -4.08 7.95 -8.72
N VAL A 147 -3.13 7.03 -8.59
CA VAL A 147 -3.03 5.86 -9.49
C VAL A 147 -4.23 4.92 -9.31
N PHE A 148 -4.73 4.77 -8.08
CA PHE A 148 -5.92 3.96 -7.79
C PHE A 148 -7.17 4.54 -8.44
N GLU A 149 -7.39 5.85 -8.36
CA GLU A 149 -8.55 6.51 -8.96
C GLU A 149 -8.49 6.44 -10.50
N GLU A 150 -7.31 6.54 -11.11
CA GLU A 150 -7.12 6.28 -12.54
C GLU A 150 -7.46 4.84 -12.93
N ALA A 151 -7.01 3.86 -12.14
CA ALA A 151 -7.39 2.47 -12.34
C ALA A 151 -8.93 2.31 -12.26
N ARG A 152 -9.56 2.90 -11.23
CA ARG A 152 -11.01 2.85 -11.03
C ARG A 152 -11.78 3.45 -12.20
N ARG A 153 -11.38 4.62 -12.70
CA ARG A 153 -11.98 5.27 -13.88
C ARG A 153 -11.82 4.42 -15.14
N ALA A 154 -10.63 3.85 -15.35
CA ALA A 154 -10.36 2.95 -16.47
C ALA A 154 -11.23 1.68 -16.43
N HIS A 155 -11.52 1.14 -15.24
CA HIS A 155 -12.43 0.00 -15.05
C HIS A 155 -13.92 0.35 -15.17
N LYS A 156 -14.35 1.52 -14.68
CA LYS A 156 -15.76 1.95 -14.82
C LYS A 156 -16.13 2.12 -16.30
N GLY A 157 -15.22 2.63 -17.13
CA GLY A 157 -15.44 2.80 -18.57
C GLY A 157 -15.47 1.51 -19.40
N SER A 158 -15.10 0.35 -18.82
CA SER A 158 -15.06 -0.91 -19.54
C SER A 158 -16.29 -1.79 -19.26
N TRP A 159 -17.34 -1.64 -20.07
CA TRP A 159 -18.55 -2.46 -20.02
C TRP A 159 -18.26 -3.97 -20.14
N ILE A 160 -17.31 -4.37 -21.00
CA ILE A 160 -16.92 -5.78 -21.24
C ILE A 160 -16.22 -6.46 -20.04
N LEU A 161 -15.73 -5.67 -19.07
CA LEU A 161 -15.16 -6.16 -17.81
C LEU A 161 -16.18 -6.12 -16.66
N ASN A 162 -17.30 -5.43 -16.82
CA ASN A 162 -18.34 -5.24 -15.80
C ASN A 162 -19.60 -5.99 -16.20
N GLY A 163 -19.66 -7.31 -16.00
CA GLY A 163 -20.90 -8.13 -16.09
C GLY A 163 -21.57 -8.25 -17.48
N ALA A 164 -21.50 -7.24 -18.34
CA ALA A 164 -22.15 -7.18 -19.65
C ALA A 164 -21.51 -8.12 -20.70
N ALA A 165 -20.36 -8.70 -20.39
CA ALA A 165 -19.82 -9.80 -21.18
C ALA A 165 -20.54 -11.14 -20.91
N ILE A 166 -21.20 -11.30 -19.76
CA ILE A 166 -21.90 -12.53 -19.38
C ILE A 166 -22.97 -12.90 -20.42
N PRO A 167 -23.86 -11.99 -20.87
CA PRO A 167 -24.79 -12.29 -21.96
C PRO A 167 -24.12 -12.76 -23.25
N MET A 168 -22.97 -12.21 -23.62
CA MET A 168 -22.25 -12.65 -24.82
C MET A 168 -21.62 -14.04 -24.67
N TYR A 169 -21.07 -14.36 -23.49
CA TYR A 169 -20.61 -15.71 -23.20
C TYR A 169 -21.77 -16.71 -23.17
N MET A 170 -22.92 -16.31 -22.64
CA MET A 170 -24.14 -17.13 -22.66
C MET A 170 -24.64 -17.35 -24.09
N LEU A 171 -24.62 -16.33 -24.95
CA LEU A 171 -24.96 -16.47 -26.37
C LEU A 171 -24.02 -17.47 -27.07
N GLY A 172 -22.71 -17.34 -26.86
CA GLY A 172 -21.73 -18.27 -27.41
C GLY A 172 -21.94 -19.71 -26.89
N ALA A 173 -22.19 -19.87 -25.59
CA ALA A 173 -22.49 -21.16 -24.98
C ALA A 173 -23.81 -21.77 -25.48
N LEU A 174 -24.84 -20.95 -25.72
CA LEU A 174 -26.11 -21.38 -26.31
C LEU A 174 -25.92 -21.85 -27.76
N LEU A 175 -25.10 -21.17 -28.57
CA LEU A 175 -24.80 -21.58 -29.93
C LEU A 175 -24.04 -22.92 -29.97
N VAL A 176 -23.05 -23.08 -29.09
CA VAL A 176 -22.31 -24.35 -28.93
C VAL A 176 -23.22 -25.47 -28.41
N GLY A 177 -24.08 -25.17 -27.44
CA GLY A 177 -25.07 -26.11 -26.90
C GLY A 177 -26.09 -26.54 -27.96
N ALA A 178 -26.63 -25.59 -28.73
CA ALA A 178 -27.55 -25.87 -29.83
C ALA A 178 -26.88 -26.72 -30.91
N ALA A 179 -25.63 -26.43 -31.27
CA ALA A 179 -24.85 -27.25 -32.21
C ALA A 179 -24.65 -28.69 -31.72
N ALA A 180 -24.43 -28.88 -30.42
CA ALA A 180 -24.25 -30.21 -29.83
C ALA A 180 -25.57 -31.02 -29.74
N TRP A 181 -26.72 -30.34 -29.63
CA TRP A 181 -28.04 -30.97 -29.53
C TRP A 181 -28.74 -31.15 -30.88
N LEU A 182 -28.34 -30.42 -31.92
CA LEU A 182 -28.96 -30.45 -33.24
C LEU A 182 -28.96 -31.84 -33.89
N PRO A 183 -27.84 -32.60 -33.91
CA PRO A 183 -27.83 -33.94 -34.49
C PRO A 183 -28.68 -34.94 -33.69
N THR A 184 -28.68 -34.83 -32.37
CA THR A 184 -29.35 -35.79 -31.46
C THR A 184 -30.86 -35.61 -31.35
N TYR A 185 -31.38 -34.38 -31.52
CA TYR A 185 -32.82 -34.10 -31.42
C TYR A 185 -33.56 -34.14 -32.76
N TRP A 186 -32.87 -33.85 -33.88
CA TRP A 186 -33.47 -33.82 -35.22
C TRP A 186 -33.46 -35.17 -35.93
N ASP A 187 -32.54 -36.07 -35.59
CA ASP A 187 -32.56 -37.47 -36.04
C ASP A 187 -33.59 -38.35 -35.29
N GLY A 188 -34.43 -37.73 -34.44
CA GLY A 188 -35.51 -38.39 -33.70
C GLY A 188 -36.91 -37.89 -34.11
N PRO A 189 -37.71 -37.27 -33.22
CA PRO A 189 -39.14 -37.01 -33.45
C PRO A 189 -39.50 -35.90 -34.46
N PHE A 190 -38.52 -35.24 -35.09
CA PHE A 190 -38.73 -34.13 -36.03
C PHE A 190 -38.15 -34.38 -37.45
N LEU A 191 -37.81 -35.63 -37.76
CA LEU A 191 -37.27 -36.08 -39.06
C LEU A 191 -38.12 -35.64 -40.27
N ASP A 192 -39.42 -35.40 -40.07
CA ASP A 192 -40.37 -34.99 -41.12
C ASP A 192 -40.40 -33.46 -41.39
N VAL A 193 -39.67 -32.63 -40.62
CA VAL A 193 -39.74 -31.16 -40.70
C VAL A 193 -38.49 -30.53 -41.31
N MET A 194 -37.34 -31.21 -41.29
CA MET A 194 -36.10 -30.82 -41.98
C MET A 194 -35.41 -32.09 -42.49
N ASN A 195 -34.92 -32.08 -43.74
CA ASN A 195 -34.10 -33.17 -44.25
C ASN A 195 -32.86 -33.34 -43.36
N GLY A 196 -32.58 -34.56 -42.92
CA GLY A 196 -31.44 -34.89 -42.05
C GLY A 196 -30.11 -34.26 -42.51
N ASP A 197 -29.88 -34.12 -43.82
CA ASP A 197 -28.68 -33.48 -44.38
C ASP A 197 -28.48 -31.99 -43.98
N GLU A 198 -29.54 -31.25 -43.65
CA GLU A 198 -29.45 -29.85 -43.25
C GLU A 198 -28.97 -29.69 -41.80
N SER A 199 -29.31 -30.63 -40.90
CA SER A 199 -28.88 -30.59 -39.49
C SER A 199 -27.37 -30.82 -39.36
N TYR A 200 -26.83 -31.77 -40.13
CA TYR A 200 -25.40 -32.06 -40.21
C TYR A 200 -24.58 -30.93 -40.87
N ARG A 201 -25.21 -30.11 -41.73
CA ARG A 201 -24.59 -28.89 -42.27
C ARG A 201 -24.63 -27.70 -41.32
N LEU A 202 -25.73 -27.54 -40.57
CA LEU A 202 -25.94 -26.40 -39.67
C LEU A 202 -25.16 -26.54 -38.36
N ALA A 203 -24.98 -27.75 -37.84
CA ALA A 203 -24.28 -27.98 -36.56
C ALA A 203 -22.81 -27.46 -36.56
N PRO A 204 -21.95 -27.74 -37.56
CA PRO A 204 -20.60 -27.17 -37.64
C PRO A 204 -20.60 -25.63 -37.73
N ILE A 205 -21.56 -25.04 -38.44
CA ILE A 205 -21.69 -23.59 -38.60
C ILE A 205 -22.03 -22.92 -37.27
N LEU A 206 -22.98 -23.48 -36.52
CA LEU A 206 -23.37 -22.98 -35.20
C LEU A 206 -22.24 -23.17 -34.17
N PHE A 207 -21.53 -24.29 -34.23
CA PHE A 207 -20.37 -24.54 -33.38
C PHE A 207 -19.24 -23.54 -33.64
N ALA A 208 -18.86 -23.34 -34.90
CA ALA A 208 -17.85 -22.36 -35.30
C ALA A 208 -18.27 -20.92 -34.94
N SER A 209 -19.55 -20.57 -35.12
CA SER A 209 -20.09 -19.25 -34.75
C SER A 209 -20.05 -19.03 -33.24
N GLY A 210 -20.44 -20.03 -32.44
CA GLY A 210 -20.39 -19.98 -30.99
C GLY A 210 -18.97 -19.82 -30.45
N LEU A 211 -18.01 -20.59 -30.98
CA LEU A 211 -16.59 -20.42 -30.68
C LEU A 211 -16.06 -19.05 -31.14
N GLY A 212 -16.50 -18.56 -32.30
CA GLY A 212 -16.16 -17.23 -32.81
C GLY A 212 -16.60 -16.12 -31.87
N VAL A 213 -17.83 -16.19 -31.34
CA VAL A 213 -18.35 -15.23 -30.35
C VAL A 213 -17.53 -15.28 -29.06
N VAL A 214 -17.27 -16.47 -28.50
CA VAL A 214 -16.48 -16.62 -27.27
C VAL A 214 -15.05 -16.10 -27.47
N GLY A 215 -14.42 -16.47 -28.60
CA GLY A 215 -13.07 -16.02 -28.97
C GLY A 215 -12.99 -14.51 -29.15
N ALA A 216 -13.94 -13.89 -29.85
CA ALA A 216 -14.00 -12.44 -30.01
C ALA A 216 -14.14 -11.71 -28.67
N VAL A 217 -15.00 -12.19 -27.76
CA VAL A 217 -15.16 -11.59 -26.43
C VAL A 217 -13.90 -11.75 -25.59
N ALA A 218 -13.20 -12.89 -25.69
CA ALA A 218 -11.92 -13.11 -25.02
C ALA A 218 -10.83 -12.14 -25.52
N VAL A 219 -10.72 -11.96 -26.83
CA VAL A 219 -9.77 -11.00 -27.44
C VAL A 219 -10.10 -9.57 -27.04
N ILE A 220 -11.38 -9.17 -27.08
CA ILE A 220 -11.78 -7.81 -26.65
C ILE A 220 -11.45 -7.60 -25.17
N ARG A 221 -11.70 -8.59 -24.30
CA ARG A 221 -11.29 -8.51 -22.88
C ARG A 221 -9.78 -8.34 -22.72
N LEU A 222 -8.97 -9.08 -23.47
CA LEU A 222 -7.52 -8.95 -23.46
C LEU A 222 -7.08 -7.53 -23.86
N LEU A 223 -7.64 -6.99 -24.96
CA LEU A 223 -7.33 -5.64 -25.44
C LEU A 223 -7.72 -4.55 -24.43
N VAL A 224 -8.89 -4.68 -23.80
CA VAL A 224 -9.32 -3.75 -22.75
C VAL A 224 -8.41 -3.84 -21.53
N PHE A 225 -8.03 -5.05 -21.11
CA PHE A 225 -7.10 -5.24 -19.99
C PHE A 225 -5.73 -4.61 -20.27
N LEU A 226 -5.19 -4.81 -21.47
CA LEU A 226 -3.94 -4.17 -21.92
C LEU A 226 -4.06 -2.64 -21.92
N ARG A 227 -5.17 -2.08 -22.40
CA ARG A 227 -5.44 -0.64 -22.36
C ARG A 227 -5.52 -0.09 -20.94
N ILE A 228 -6.11 -0.82 -20.01
CA ILE A 228 -6.16 -0.42 -18.59
C ILE A 228 -4.75 -0.48 -17.99
N LYS A 229 -4.00 -1.57 -18.22
CA LYS A 229 -2.63 -1.71 -17.72
C LYS A 229 -1.71 -0.59 -18.22
N THR A 230 -1.83 -0.22 -19.49
CA THR A 230 -1.06 0.89 -20.09
C THR A 230 -1.47 2.25 -19.50
N LYS A 231 -2.76 2.51 -19.26
CA LYS A 231 -3.23 3.72 -18.55
C LYS A 231 -2.67 3.81 -17.13
N ILE A 232 -2.75 2.73 -16.36
CA ILE A 232 -2.19 2.66 -15.01
C ILE A 232 -0.66 2.88 -15.05
N GLY A 233 0.04 2.26 -16.00
CA GLY A 233 1.47 2.46 -16.17
C GLY A 233 1.86 3.89 -16.57
N ARG A 234 1.00 4.61 -17.31
CA ARG A 234 1.19 6.05 -17.56
C ARG A 234 0.92 6.88 -16.32
N ALA A 235 -0.14 6.58 -15.56
CA ALA A 235 -0.45 7.28 -14.32
C ALA A 235 0.69 7.11 -13.29
N LYS A 236 1.20 5.89 -13.10
CA LYS A 236 2.36 5.61 -12.25
C LYS A 236 3.58 6.45 -12.61
N ARG A 237 3.93 6.50 -13.91
CA ARG A 237 5.04 7.33 -14.41
C ARG A 237 4.77 8.83 -14.23
N GLY A 238 3.52 9.26 -14.36
CA GLY A 238 3.14 10.67 -14.19
C GLY A 238 3.32 11.20 -12.76
N VAL A 239 3.30 10.33 -11.75
CA VAL A 239 3.46 10.71 -10.34
C VAL A 239 4.66 10.03 -9.66
N ASN A 240 5.53 9.35 -10.43
CA ASN A 240 6.66 8.56 -9.91
C ASN A 240 6.23 7.64 -8.75
N TYR A 241 5.23 6.78 -9.00
CA TYR A 241 4.76 5.78 -8.04
C TYR A 241 5.25 4.38 -8.42
N GLU A 242 6.06 3.78 -7.54
CA GLU A 242 6.67 2.45 -7.76
C GLU A 242 5.80 1.30 -7.24
N GLY A 243 4.88 1.58 -6.30
CA GLY A 243 4.07 0.55 -5.66
C GLY A 243 3.06 -0.13 -6.60
N ASN A 244 2.54 -1.28 -6.17
CA ASN A 244 1.55 -2.04 -6.92
C ASN A 244 0.12 -1.56 -6.63
N VAL A 245 -0.64 -1.32 -7.70
CA VAL A 245 -2.07 -1.02 -7.63
C VAL A 245 -2.82 -2.20 -8.23
N PRO A 246 -3.69 -2.87 -7.46
CA PRO A 246 -4.37 -4.07 -7.94
C PRO A 246 -5.36 -3.72 -9.05
N VAL A 247 -5.20 -4.37 -10.21
CA VAL A 247 -5.96 -4.14 -11.44
C VAL A 247 -7.24 -5.01 -11.51
N SER A 248 -7.39 -6.00 -10.63
CA SER A 248 -8.59 -6.84 -10.59
C SER A 248 -8.96 -7.15 -9.15
N LEU A 249 -9.84 -6.33 -8.58
CA LEU A 249 -10.38 -6.54 -7.24
C LEU A 249 -11.86 -6.91 -7.33
N SER A 250 -12.29 -7.82 -6.46
CA SER A 250 -13.72 -8.06 -6.21
C SER A 250 -14.40 -6.76 -5.74
N LYS A 251 -15.73 -6.66 -5.82
CA LYS A 251 -16.48 -5.45 -5.42
C LYS A 251 -16.14 -5.03 -3.97
N ALA A 252 -16.06 -5.99 -3.05
CA ALA A 252 -15.68 -5.76 -1.66
C ALA A 252 -14.22 -5.32 -1.52
N ALA A 253 -13.30 -5.93 -2.27
CA ALA A 253 -11.90 -5.53 -2.24
C ALA A 253 -11.67 -4.14 -2.87
N LYS A 254 -12.44 -3.75 -3.90
CA LYS A 254 -12.45 -2.39 -4.45
C LYS A 254 -12.87 -1.36 -3.42
N TYR A 255 -13.92 -1.64 -2.63
CA TYR A 255 -14.38 -0.74 -1.57
C TYR A 255 -13.35 -0.58 -0.45
N ARG A 256 -12.72 -1.67 -0.02
CA ARG A 256 -11.62 -1.61 0.97
C ARG A 256 -10.41 -0.85 0.43
N ALA A 257 -10.04 -1.10 -0.82
CA ALA A 257 -8.93 -0.39 -1.47
C ALA A 257 -9.22 1.12 -1.60
N ASP A 258 -10.45 1.50 -1.94
CA ASP A 258 -10.88 2.92 -2.01
C ASP A 258 -10.79 3.60 -0.64
N ARG A 259 -11.27 2.94 0.42
CA ARG A 259 -11.18 3.46 1.79
C ARG A 259 -9.72 3.59 2.27
N ASN A 260 -8.88 2.59 1.96
CA ASN A 260 -7.47 2.57 2.34
C ASN A 260 -6.60 3.50 1.49
N ALA A 261 -7.08 3.89 0.30
CA ALA A 261 -6.37 4.78 -0.60
C ALA A 261 -6.61 6.26 -0.26
N ARG A 262 -7.56 6.61 0.62
CA ARG A 262 -7.78 8.01 0.99
C ARG A 262 -6.54 8.59 1.68
N PRO A 263 -5.92 9.64 1.11
CA PRO A 263 -4.70 10.19 1.66
C PRO A 263 -4.95 11.01 2.92
N THR A 264 -6.08 11.72 3.00
CA THR A 264 -6.43 12.52 4.18
C THR A 264 -7.19 11.68 5.21
N THR A 265 -6.78 11.81 6.46
CA THR A 265 -7.36 11.11 7.62
C THR A 265 -7.73 12.11 8.71
N GLN A 266 -8.41 11.67 9.76
CA GLN A 266 -8.72 12.53 10.92
C GLN A 266 -7.46 13.09 11.60
N HIS A 267 -6.32 12.41 11.49
CA HIS A 267 -5.04 12.84 12.07
C HIS A 267 -4.19 13.68 11.12
N THR A 268 -4.62 13.92 9.88
CA THR A 268 -3.91 14.79 8.95
C THR A 268 -4.03 16.23 9.41
N LEU A 269 -2.91 16.93 9.56
CA LEU A 269 -2.89 18.34 9.96
C LEU A 269 -3.70 19.19 8.98
N ASP A 270 -4.46 20.16 9.49
CA ASP A 270 -5.38 20.96 8.68
C ASP A 270 -4.71 21.64 7.48
N ARG A 271 -3.47 22.12 7.66
CA ARG A 271 -2.67 22.73 6.58
C ARG A 271 -2.35 21.78 5.42
N HIS A 272 -2.26 20.47 5.71
CA HIS A 272 -2.00 19.42 4.73
C HIS A 272 -3.27 18.89 4.06
N LYS A 273 -4.47 19.29 4.52
CA LYS A 273 -5.72 18.88 3.88
C LYS A 273 -5.89 19.55 2.51
N PHE A 274 -6.54 18.83 1.61
CA PHE A 274 -6.90 19.24 0.25
C PHE A 274 -8.08 18.37 -0.22
N ASP A 275 -8.71 18.74 -1.35
CA ASP A 275 -9.76 17.92 -1.96
C ASP A 275 -9.17 16.62 -2.51
N ASP A 276 -9.48 15.50 -1.87
CA ASP A 276 -9.08 14.15 -2.30
C ASP A 276 -10.22 13.36 -2.96
N SER A 277 -11.35 14.01 -3.24
CA SER A 277 -12.53 13.37 -3.84
C SER A 277 -12.40 13.15 -5.36
N SER A 278 -11.50 13.87 -5.99
CA SER A 278 -11.35 13.92 -7.45
C SER A 278 -9.90 13.74 -7.87
N GLN A 279 -9.68 13.26 -9.10
CA GLN A 279 -8.34 13.11 -9.66
C GLN A 279 -7.60 14.46 -9.79
N ASP A 280 -8.32 15.53 -10.13
CA ASP A 280 -7.75 16.87 -10.25
C ASP A 280 -7.42 17.45 -8.87
N GLY A 281 -8.26 17.17 -7.87
CA GLY A 281 -7.99 17.45 -6.46
C GLY A 281 -6.73 16.74 -5.97
N LEU A 282 -6.60 15.42 -6.23
CA LEU A 282 -5.41 14.63 -5.90
C LEU A 282 -4.14 15.17 -6.58
N LYS A 283 -4.22 15.55 -7.86
CA LYS A 283 -3.07 16.11 -8.60
C LYS A 283 -2.65 17.48 -8.07
N THR A 284 -3.62 18.34 -7.75
CA THR A 284 -3.37 19.68 -7.20
C THR A 284 -2.82 19.58 -5.77
N GLY A 285 -3.40 18.68 -4.97
CA GLY A 285 -2.92 18.32 -3.64
C GLY A 285 -1.50 17.81 -3.66
N LEU A 286 -1.16 16.89 -4.56
CA LEU A 286 0.21 16.37 -4.70
C LEU A 286 1.22 17.50 -4.96
N LYS A 287 0.93 18.40 -5.91
CA LYS A 287 1.79 19.57 -6.18
C LYS A 287 1.94 20.48 -4.97
N LYS A 288 0.84 20.73 -4.24
CA LYS A 288 0.86 21.53 -3.00
C LYS A 288 1.78 20.89 -1.96
N LEU A 289 1.63 19.59 -1.70
CA LEU A 289 2.42 18.87 -0.71
C LEU A 289 3.91 18.77 -1.10
N GLU A 290 4.20 18.50 -2.37
CA GLU A 290 5.58 18.47 -2.88
C GLU A 290 6.27 19.84 -2.75
N LYS A 291 5.55 20.92 -3.05
CA LYS A 291 6.05 22.27 -2.83
C LYS A 291 6.32 22.54 -1.35
N MET A 292 5.39 22.20 -0.46
CA MET A 292 5.59 22.36 0.98
C MET A 292 6.81 21.58 1.49
N LEU A 293 7.02 20.35 0.98
CA LEU A 293 8.17 19.54 1.34
C LEU A 293 9.49 20.15 0.83
N MET A 294 9.50 20.65 -0.41
CA MET A 294 10.64 21.37 -0.98
C MET A 294 10.98 22.62 -0.16
N ASP A 295 9.97 23.42 0.18
CA ASP A 295 10.15 24.63 0.99
C ASP A 295 10.71 24.30 2.38
N ALA A 296 10.25 23.20 2.99
CA ALA A 296 10.74 22.75 4.29
C ALA A 296 12.19 22.20 4.23
N ARG A 297 12.55 21.50 3.14
CA ARG A 297 13.94 21.07 2.89
C ARG A 297 14.88 22.25 2.71
N HIS A 298 14.46 23.24 1.91
CA HIS A 298 15.25 24.45 1.69
C HIS A 298 15.44 25.25 2.98
N TRP A 299 14.43 25.28 3.85
CA TRP A 299 14.56 25.88 5.16
C TRP A 299 15.61 25.16 6.01
N LEU A 300 15.62 23.82 5.99
CA LEU A 300 16.59 22.99 6.72
C LEU A 300 18.03 23.13 6.18
N GLU A 301 18.22 23.38 4.89
CA GLU A 301 19.56 23.62 4.31
C GLU A 301 20.12 25.00 4.64
N LYS A 302 19.26 25.96 5.01
CA LYS A 302 19.63 27.36 5.23
C LYS A 302 19.83 27.75 6.69
N ASN A 303 19.33 26.96 7.64
CA ASN A 303 19.27 27.26 9.07
C ASN A 303 19.86 26.15 9.92
#